data_AF-A0A0N4YNQ1-F1
#
_entry.id   AF-A0A0N4YNQ1-F1
#
_cell.length_a   1.000
_cell.length_b   1.000
_cell.length_c   1.000
_cell.angle_alpha   90.00
_cell.angle_beta   90.00
_cell.angle_gamma   90.00
#
_symmetry.space_group_name_H-M   'P 1'
#
loop_
_entity.id
_entity.type
_entity.pdbx_description
1 polymer ?
#
loop_
_entity_poly.entity_id
_entity_poly.type
_entity_poly.pdbx_seq_one_letter_code
_entity_poly.pdbx_strand_id
1 'polypeptide(L)'
;MLLDLYGYRLTVVLMKKKTALGENLFIRGGNPRRGECLYGPHQQKEDPCAIPIMHRTTVPSMYSEYSAWSQGDLYLDFEGEELGQGTHFGKPSSGTPLVYSTNRLNSTSYQQYNRFGDDYWMVTLLMDCSKTDKGWFELKGYNPPHENWEPDIKQSKCGGVYKSSAPSSSKNHVAKCGAVNVFEWGRGDGCIINDI
;
A
#
# COMPACT_ATOMS: atom_id res chain seq x y z
N MET A 1 -12.89 7.21 25.06
CA MET A 1 -11.44 7.25 24.80
C MET A 1 -11.25 7.70 23.36
N LEU A 2 -11.12 9.00 23.14
CA LEU A 2 -10.76 9.55 21.83
C LEU A 2 -9.31 9.13 21.59
N LEU A 3 -9.10 8.11 20.75
CA LEU A 3 -7.77 7.80 20.25
C LEU A 3 -7.26 9.07 19.57
N ASP A 4 -6.21 9.66 20.10
CA ASP A 4 -5.53 10.78 19.47
C ASP A 4 -5.06 10.31 18.09
N LEU A 5 -5.77 10.72 17.04
CA LEU A 5 -5.37 10.59 15.63
C LEU A 5 -4.16 11.50 15.31
N TYR A 6 -3.48 12.00 16.32
CA TYR A 6 -2.33 12.86 16.23
C TYR A 6 -1.17 12.08 15.59
N GLY A 7 -0.87 12.40 14.33
CA GLY A 7 0.17 11.72 13.55
C GLY A 7 -0.37 10.89 12.39
N TYR A 8 -1.66 10.53 12.41
CA TYR A 8 -2.29 9.87 11.26
C TYR A 8 -2.49 10.86 10.11
N ARG A 9 -2.01 10.50 8.92
CA ARG A 9 -2.24 11.26 7.70
C ARG A 9 -2.84 10.36 6.63
N LEU A 10 -3.75 10.93 5.85
CA LEU A 10 -4.21 10.28 4.64
C LEU A 10 -3.00 10.00 3.75
N THR A 11 -2.91 8.78 3.22
CA THR A 11 -1.83 8.33 2.36
C THR A 11 -2.46 7.47 1.29
N VAL A 12 -2.16 7.77 0.03
CA VAL A 12 -2.67 7.04 -1.12
C VAL A 12 -1.52 6.33 -1.80
N VAL A 13 -1.72 5.06 -2.14
CA VAL A 13 -0.78 4.27 -2.94
C VAL A 13 -1.49 3.81 -4.19
N LEU A 14 -0.88 4.07 -5.35
CA LEU A 14 -1.28 3.57 -6.65
C LEU A 14 -0.15 2.74 -7.24
N MET A 15 -0.47 1.51 -7.62
CA MET A 15 0.45 0.59 -8.30
C MET A 15 -0.09 0.27 -9.69
N LYS A 16 0.63 0.69 -10.72
CA LYS A 16 0.27 0.36 -12.10
C LYS A 16 0.66 -1.07 -12.40
N LYS A 17 -0.34 -1.92 -12.65
CA LYS A 17 -0.18 -3.30 -13.11
C LYS A 17 -1.42 -3.71 -13.88
N LYS A 18 -1.22 -4.13 -15.12
CA LYS A 18 -2.26 -4.82 -15.88
C LYS A 18 -2.42 -6.23 -15.31
N THR A 19 -3.64 -6.56 -14.92
CA THR A 19 -4.01 -7.84 -14.31
C THR A 19 -5.11 -8.52 -15.12
N ALA A 20 -5.16 -9.84 -15.05
CA ALA A 20 -6.26 -10.63 -15.57
C ALA A 20 -7.46 -10.63 -14.61
N LEU A 21 -8.62 -11.04 -15.11
CA LEU A 21 -9.82 -11.19 -14.29
C LEU A 21 -9.57 -12.23 -13.19
N GLY A 22 -9.87 -11.86 -11.94
CA GLY A 22 -9.69 -12.72 -10.76
C GLY A 22 -8.33 -12.60 -10.09
N GLU A 23 -7.37 -11.88 -10.69
CA GLU A 23 -6.13 -11.50 -10.00
C GLU A 23 -6.40 -10.38 -9.00
N ASN A 24 -5.65 -10.38 -7.91
CA ASN A 24 -5.76 -9.41 -6.83
C ASN A 24 -4.37 -8.89 -6.46
N LEU A 25 -4.27 -7.58 -6.26
CA LEU A 25 -3.02 -6.95 -5.89
C LEU A 25 -3.00 -6.58 -4.41
N PHE A 26 -1.89 -6.88 -3.76
CA PHE A 26 -1.59 -6.50 -2.39
C PHE A 26 -0.31 -5.66 -2.37
N ILE A 27 -0.16 -4.87 -1.31
CA ILE A 27 1.14 -4.32 -0.93
C ILE A 27 1.52 -4.88 0.43
N ARG A 28 2.82 -5.03 0.61
CA ARG A 28 3.45 -5.28 1.90
C ARG A 28 4.55 -4.24 2.06
N GLY A 29 4.72 -3.67 3.24
CA GLY A 29 5.59 -2.52 3.43
C GLY A 29 5.83 -2.19 4.89
N GLY A 30 6.63 -1.18 5.19
CA GLY A 30 6.92 -0.82 6.57
C GLY A 30 8.06 0.17 6.66
N ASN A 31 8.64 0.28 7.84
CA ASN A 31 9.81 1.10 8.10
C ASN A 31 11.03 0.25 8.51
N PRO A 32 11.68 -0.44 7.55
CA PRO A 32 12.84 -1.28 7.83
C PRO A 32 14.07 -0.49 8.32
N ARG A 33 13.99 0.84 8.36
CA ARG A 33 15.06 1.73 8.86
C ARG A 33 14.94 2.04 10.34
N ARG A 34 13.80 1.74 10.95
CA ARG A 34 13.51 2.09 12.34
C ARG A 34 14.27 1.21 13.34
N GLY A 35 14.60 -0.01 12.95
CA GLY A 35 15.26 -0.98 13.79
C GLY A 35 15.27 -2.37 13.15
N GLU A 36 15.46 -3.39 13.98
CA GLU A 36 15.36 -4.79 13.58
C GLU A 36 13.89 -5.18 13.48
N CYS A 37 13.42 -5.47 12.26
CA CYS A 37 12.06 -5.92 12.03
C CYS A 37 11.86 -7.33 12.57
N LEU A 38 10.67 -7.61 13.10
CA LEU A 38 10.29 -8.98 13.42
C LEU A 38 9.95 -9.74 12.13
N TYR A 39 10.27 -11.03 12.11
CA TYR A 39 10.04 -11.92 10.97
C TYR A 39 8.99 -12.97 11.31
N GLY A 40 8.19 -13.32 10.32
CA GLY A 40 7.08 -14.25 10.43
C GLY A 40 5.73 -13.54 10.67
N PRO A 41 4.62 -14.20 10.31
CA PRO A 41 3.30 -13.61 10.39
C PRO A 41 2.88 -13.34 11.84
N HIS A 42 1.87 -12.49 12.01
CA HIS A 42 1.14 -12.26 13.26
C HIS A 42 1.94 -11.60 14.40
N GLN A 43 3.06 -10.94 14.09
CA GLN A 43 3.91 -10.23 15.05
C GLN A 43 3.86 -8.70 14.86
N GLN A 44 3.00 -8.19 13.98
CA GLN A 44 2.96 -6.80 13.55
C GLN A 44 2.77 -5.80 14.70
N LYS A 45 2.05 -6.19 15.75
CA LYS A 45 1.81 -5.32 16.92
C LYS A 45 3.09 -5.02 17.70
N GLU A 46 3.99 -5.99 17.77
CA GLU A 46 5.29 -5.87 18.45
C GLU A 46 6.43 -5.49 17.49
N ASP A 47 6.21 -5.60 16.17
CA ASP A 47 7.20 -5.29 15.15
C ASP A 47 7.50 -3.77 15.09
N PRO A 48 8.73 -3.33 15.41
CA PRO A 48 9.09 -1.92 15.32
C PRO A 48 9.05 -1.37 13.88
N CYS A 49 9.06 -2.23 12.86
CA CYS A 49 8.98 -1.83 11.45
C CYS A 49 7.55 -1.71 10.93
N ALA A 50 6.56 -2.31 11.60
CA ALA A 50 5.17 -2.24 11.19
C ALA A 50 4.60 -0.83 11.41
N ILE A 51 3.82 -0.35 10.45
CA ILE A 51 3.22 0.98 10.50
C ILE A 51 1.71 0.84 10.70
N PRO A 52 1.13 1.33 11.80
CA PRO A 52 -0.31 1.34 11.99
C PRO A 52 -1.05 2.07 10.85
N ILE A 53 -2.09 1.42 10.33
CA ILE A 53 -2.95 1.92 9.27
C ILE A 53 -4.42 1.75 9.60
N MET A 54 -5.26 2.55 8.94
CA MET A 54 -6.70 2.33 8.89
C MET A 54 -7.18 2.55 7.45
N HIS A 55 -7.96 1.60 6.93
CA HIS A 55 -8.52 1.71 5.59
C HIS A 55 -9.52 2.88 5.46
N ARG A 56 -9.39 3.64 4.37
CA ARG A 56 -10.29 4.71 3.96
C ARG A 56 -10.74 4.61 2.51
N THR A 57 -10.28 3.60 1.76
CA THR A 57 -10.79 3.35 0.40
C THR A 57 -12.28 3.04 0.46
N THR A 58 -13.06 3.78 -0.33
CA THR A 58 -14.49 3.52 -0.50
C THR A 58 -14.67 2.76 -1.81
N VAL A 59 -15.37 1.64 -1.76
CA VAL A 59 -15.60 0.77 -2.93
C VAL A 59 -17.07 0.36 -2.99
N PRO A 60 -17.64 0.18 -4.20
CA PRO A 60 -18.94 -0.47 -4.35
C PRO A 60 -18.94 -1.91 -3.83
N SER A 61 -20.13 -2.45 -3.52
CA SER A 61 -20.31 -3.79 -2.96
C SER A 61 -19.72 -4.93 -3.80
N MET A 62 -19.54 -4.71 -5.11
CA MET A 62 -18.92 -5.69 -6.00
C MET A 62 -17.45 -5.98 -5.69
N TYR A 63 -16.74 -5.06 -5.00
CA TYR A 63 -15.38 -5.26 -4.50
C TYR A 63 -15.41 -5.88 -3.09
N SER A 64 -16.13 -7.00 -3.00
CA SER A 64 -16.34 -7.73 -1.75
C SER A 64 -15.05 -8.32 -1.20
N GLU A 65 -14.10 -8.64 -2.08
CA GLU A 65 -12.77 -9.15 -1.77
C GLU A 65 -11.91 -8.11 -1.04
N TYR A 66 -11.86 -6.86 -1.53
CA TYR A 66 -11.20 -5.77 -0.83
C TYR A 66 -11.85 -5.53 0.54
N SER A 67 -13.18 -5.48 0.58
CA SER A 67 -13.93 -5.22 1.81
C SER A 67 -13.75 -6.33 2.85
N ALA A 68 -13.55 -7.57 2.41
CA ALA A 68 -13.29 -8.71 3.28
C ALA A 68 -11.85 -8.71 3.79
N TRP A 69 -10.85 -8.61 2.92
CA TRP A 69 -9.44 -8.66 3.30
C TRP A 69 -8.95 -7.44 4.08
N SER A 70 -9.58 -6.28 3.94
CA SER A 70 -9.22 -5.07 4.72
C SER A 70 -9.76 -5.10 6.16
N GLN A 71 -10.67 -6.00 6.49
CA GLN A 71 -11.14 -6.13 7.88
C GLN A 71 -10.03 -6.70 8.74
N GLY A 72 -9.68 -6.01 9.82
CA GLY A 72 -8.58 -6.45 10.71
C GLY A 72 -7.18 -6.30 10.09
N ASP A 73 -7.05 -5.58 8.98
CA ASP A 73 -5.76 -5.09 8.46
C ASP A 73 -5.44 -3.76 9.16
N LEU A 74 -4.54 -3.81 10.13
CA LEU A 74 -4.21 -2.76 11.09
C LEU A 74 -2.79 -2.22 10.91
N TYR A 75 -1.92 -2.92 10.20
CA TYR A 75 -0.53 -2.52 9.97
C TYR A 75 -0.12 -2.74 8.51
N LEU A 76 0.66 -1.80 8.00
CA LEU A 76 1.50 -2.06 6.84
C LEU A 76 2.78 -2.72 7.35
N ASP A 77 2.96 -4.00 7.04
CA ASP A 77 4.15 -4.83 7.34
C ASP A 77 4.62 -5.67 6.12
N PHE A 78 5.80 -6.31 6.23
CA PHE A 78 6.36 -7.16 5.17
C PHE A 78 5.95 -8.65 5.27
N GLU A 79 5.37 -9.07 6.38
CA GLU A 79 5.20 -10.48 6.77
C GLU A 79 3.84 -11.06 6.34
N GLY A 80 2.89 -10.23 5.92
CA GLY A 80 1.68 -10.67 5.21
C GLY A 80 0.43 -10.42 6.01
N GLU A 81 -0.41 -11.44 6.17
CA GLU A 81 -1.67 -11.29 6.87
C GLU A 81 -1.51 -11.20 8.39
N GLU A 82 -2.38 -10.41 9.01
CA GLU A 82 -2.46 -10.30 10.46
C GLU A 82 -3.35 -11.38 11.07
N LEU A 83 -3.12 -11.63 12.36
CA LEU A 83 -3.96 -12.56 13.11
C LEU A 83 -5.39 -12.01 13.20
N GLY A 84 -6.33 -12.70 12.58
CA GLY A 84 -7.73 -12.28 12.53
C GLY A 84 -8.04 -11.26 11.42
N GLN A 85 -7.09 -10.99 10.51
CA GLN A 85 -7.42 -10.30 9.27
C GLN A 85 -8.43 -11.13 8.47
N GLY A 86 -9.36 -10.44 7.83
CA GLY A 86 -10.50 -11.03 7.15
C GLY A 86 -10.09 -11.94 5.99
N THR A 87 -11.00 -12.83 5.64
CA THR A 87 -10.83 -13.78 4.54
C THR A 87 -11.91 -13.56 3.50
N HIS A 88 -11.59 -13.86 2.24
CA HIS A 88 -12.56 -13.82 1.15
C HIS A 88 -12.73 -15.23 0.59
N PHE A 89 -13.95 -15.77 0.64
CA PHE A 89 -14.24 -17.17 0.32
C PHE A 89 -13.30 -18.18 1.00
N GLY A 90 -12.95 -17.92 2.27
CA GLY A 90 -12.04 -18.76 3.06
C GLY A 90 -10.56 -18.59 2.72
N LYS A 91 -10.20 -17.76 1.72
CA LYS A 91 -8.82 -17.46 1.39
C LYS A 91 -8.30 -16.31 2.26
N PRO A 92 -7.19 -16.48 2.99
CA PRO A 92 -6.58 -15.41 3.76
C PRO A 92 -6.08 -14.28 2.84
N SER A 93 -5.95 -13.08 3.41
CA SER A 93 -5.28 -11.98 2.74
C SER A 93 -3.81 -12.33 2.48
N SER A 94 -3.14 -11.56 1.64
CA SER A 94 -1.70 -11.69 1.42
C SER A 94 -0.95 -10.41 1.75
N GLY A 95 -1.50 -9.58 2.63
CA GLY A 95 -0.99 -8.25 3.01
C GLY A 95 -2.12 -7.22 2.92
N THR A 96 -1.77 -5.96 2.66
CA THR A 96 -2.75 -4.90 2.51
C THR A 96 -3.39 -4.94 1.11
N PRO A 97 -4.71 -5.15 0.96
CA PRO A 97 -5.35 -5.30 -0.35
C PRO A 97 -5.49 -3.95 -1.06
N LEU A 98 -5.36 -3.97 -2.38
CA LEU A 98 -5.64 -2.84 -3.26
C LEU A 98 -6.91 -3.11 -4.05
N VAL A 99 -7.55 -2.04 -4.52
CA VAL A 99 -8.70 -2.10 -5.44
C VAL A 99 -8.28 -1.70 -6.83
N TYR A 100 -8.71 -2.45 -7.86
CA TYR A 100 -8.57 -2.02 -9.25
C TYR A 100 -9.31 -0.69 -9.46
N SER A 101 -8.66 0.27 -10.10
CA SER A 101 -9.17 1.63 -10.22
C SER A 101 -9.01 2.24 -11.61
N THR A 102 -9.83 3.24 -11.89
CA THR A 102 -9.75 4.10 -13.07
C THR A 102 -10.09 5.55 -12.73
N ASN A 103 -9.78 6.48 -13.63
CA ASN A 103 -10.15 7.89 -13.55
C ASN A 103 -11.47 8.24 -14.28
N ARG A 104 -12.17 7.23 -14.83
CA ARG A 104 -13.44 7.42 -15.56
C ARG A 104 -14.62 7.52 -14.59
N LEU A 105 -15.24 8.70 -14.47
CA LEU A 105 -16.32 8.99 -13.50
C LEU A 105 -17.52 8.03 -13.52
N ASN A 106 -17.88 7.49 -14.68
CA ASN A 106 -19.02 6.57 -14.83
C ASN A 106 -18.65 5.09 -14.65
N SER A 107 -17.39 4.79 -14.29
CA SER A 107 -16.94 3.42 -14.03
C SER A 107 -17.23 3.02 -12.59
N THR A 108 -17.61 1.76 -12.36
CA THR A 108 -17.70 1.20 -11.00
C THR A 108 -16.33 1.11 -10.32
N SER A 109 -15.24 1.12 -11.09
CA SER A 109 -13.86 1.18 -10.62
C SER A 109 -13.35 2.61 -10.41
N TYR A 110 -14.21 3.64 -10.54
CA TYR A 110 -13.77 5.02 -10.34
C TYR A 110 -13.20 5.22 -8.93
N GLN A 111 -12.03 5.86 -8.84
CA GLN A 111 -11.42 6.25 -7.58
C GLN A 111 -10.89 7.68 -7.68
N GLN A 112 -11.29 8.56 -6.76
CA GLN A 112 -11.01 10.00 -6.84
C GLN A 112 -9.53 10.39 -6.89
N TYR A 113 -8.64 9.56 -6.33
CA TYR A 113 -7.20 9.81 -6.33
C TYR A 113 -6.48 9.19 -7.54
N ASN A 114 -7.15 8.35 -8.33
CA ASN A 114 -6.61 7.89 -9.60
C ASN A 114 -6.88 8.96 -10.67
N ARG A 115 -5.80 9.66 -11.06
CA ARG A 115 -5.81 10.62 -12.18
C ARG A 115 -5.05 10.11 -13.40
N PHE A 116 -4.60 8.85 -13.37
CA PHE A 116 -3.59 8.31 -14.27
C PHE A 116 -4.16 7.34 -15.32
N GLY A 117 -5.42 6.94 -15.18
CA GLY A 117 -6.12 6.08 -16.15
C GLY A 117 -6.38 4.70 -15.58
N ASP A 118 -6.50 3.72 -16.46
CA ASP A 118 -6.76 2.32 -16.12
C ASP A 118 -5.49 1.59 -15.66
N ASP A 119 -5.65 0.32 -15.27
CA ASP A 119 -4.56 -0.57 -14.82
C ASP A 119 -3.83 -0.09 -13.56
N TYR A 120 -4.44 0.81 -12.77
CA TYR A 120 -3.93 1.20 -11.46
C TYR A 120 -4.71 0.50 -10.36
N TRP A 121 -4.00 -0.20 -9.50
CA TRP A 121 -4.51 -0.71 -8.24
C TRP A 121 -4.24 0.33 -7.16
N MET A 122 -5.24 0.63 -6.33
CA MET A 122 -5.18 1.74 -5.37
C MET A 122 -5.55 1.29 -3.96
N VAL A 123 -4.94 1.89 -2.95
CA VAL A 123 -5.45 1.90 -1.58
C VAL A 123 -5.31 3.29 -0.97
N THR A 124 -6.31 3.69 -0.18
CA THR A 124 -6.29 4.92 0.63
C THR A 124 -6.31 4.54 2.11
N LEU A 125 -5.30 4.99 2.84
CA LEU A 125 -5.06 4.65 4.24
C LEU A 125 -4.94 5.93 5.08
N LEU A 126 -5.43 5.91 6.32
CA LEU A 126 -4.86 6.77 7.36
C LEU A 126 -3.65 6.03 7.94
N MET A 127 -2.47 6.61 7.82
CA MET A 127 -1.22 6.00 8.25
C MET A 127 -0.59 6.82 9.37
N ASP A 128 -0.12 6.17 10.44
CA ASP A 128 0.62 6.83 11.52
C ASP A 128 2.02 7.24 11.05
N CYS A 129 2.16 8.50 10.63
CA CYS A 129 3.45 8.99 10.14
C CYS A 129 4.53 9.05 11.23
N SER A 130 4.19 8.98 12.52
CA SER A 130 5.20 8.93 13.60
C SER A 130 6.00 7.62 13.61
N LYS A 131 5.49 6.60 12.91
CA LYS A 131 6.13 5.30 12.72
C LYS A 131 7.02 5.21 11.47
N THR A 132 7.04 6.26 10.66
CA THR A 132 7.84 6.35 9.43
C THR A 132 9.22 7.00 9.66
N ASP A 133 10.16 6.84 8.73
CA ASP A 133 11.47 7.50 8.78
C ASP A 133 11.36 8.90 8.17
N LYS A 134 11.20 9.92 9.03
CA LYS A 134 11.01 11.31 8.61
C LYS A 134 9.88 11.46 7.57
N GLY A 135 8.83 10.66 7.71
CA GLY A 135 7.70 10.64 6.79
C GLY A 135 7.83 9.65 5.63
N TRP A 136 8.93 8.92 5.48
CA TRP A 136 9.16 7.94 4.42
C TRP A 136 9.00 6.50 4.92
N PHE A 137 8.48 5.64 4.05
CA PHE A 137 8.32 4.21 4.29
C PHE A 137 8.59 3.42 3.01
N GLU A 138 8.77 2.12 3.14
CA GLU A 138 9.02 1.23 2.01
C GLU A 138 7.82 0.34 1.76
N LEU A 139 7.55 -0.02 0.50
CA LEU A 139 6.51 -0.97 0.13
C LEU A 139 6.91 -1.75 -1.11
N LYS A 140 6.32 -2.92 -1.28
CA LYS A 140 6.51 -3.78 -2.44
C LYS A 140 5.20 -4.48 -2.80
N GLY A 141 4.92 -4.57 -4.09
CA GLY A 141 3.74 -5.23 -4.62
C GLY A 141 3.79 -6.75 -4.49
N TYR A 142 2.63 -7.35 -4.22
CA TYR A 142 2.44 -8.79 -4.09
C TYR A 142 1.19 -9.27 -4.87
N ASN A 143 1.31 -10.22 -5.81
CA ASN A 143 0.21 -10.62 -6.73
C ASN A 143 0.03 -12.16 -6.84
N PRO A 144 -0.42 -12.83 -5.76
CA PRO A 144 -0.65 -14.26 -5.77
C PRO A 144 -1.90 -14.62 -6.61
N PRO A 145 -1.96 -15.81 -7.23
CA PRO A 145 -0.98 -16.90 -7.15
C PRO A 145 0.09 -16.86 -8.25
N HIS A 146 -0.01 -15.95 -9.21
CA HIS A 146 0.80 -15.98 -10.44
C HIS A 146 2.18 -15.37 -10.25
N GLU A 147 2.24 -14.18 -9.64
CA GLU A 147 3.47 -13.41 -9.50
C GLU A 147 3.56 -12.94 -8.05
N ASN A 148 4.24 -13.71 -7.19
CA ASN A 148 4.34 -13.45 -5.75
C ASN A 148 4.83 -12.02 -5.47
N TRP A 149 6.13 -11.79 -5.37
CA TRP A 149 6.68 -10.45 -5.22
C TRP A 149 6.99 -9.85 -6.59
N GLU A 150 6.81 -8.53 -6.72
CA GLU A 150 7.43 -7.81 -7.84
C GLU A 150 8.97 -7.95 -7.77
N PRO A 151 9.70 -7.77 -8.89
CA PRO A 151 11.16 -7.84 -8.87
C PRO A 151 11.77 -6.73 -7.98
N ASP A 152 13.01 -6.93 -7.52
CA ASP A 152 13.76 -5.89 -6.83
C ASP A 152 14.03 -4.72 -7.78
N ILE A 153 13.82 -3.49 -7.30
CA ILE A 153 14.01 -2.26 -8.07
C ILE A 153 15.17 -1.43 -7.55
N LYS A 154 15.61 -0.46 -8.35
CA LYS A 154 16.42 0.66 -7.87
C LYS A 154 15.64 1.95 -8.10
N GLN A 155 14.91 2.40 -7.08
CA GLN A 155 14.07 3.58 -7.23
C GLN A 155 14.91 4.81 -7.60
N SER A 156 14.60 5.41 -8.73
CA SER A 156 15.17 6.65 -9.24
C SER A 156 14.47 7.86 -8.61
N LYS A 157 14.81 9.08 -9.05
CA LYS A 157 14.09 10.27 -8.58
C LYS A 157 12.64 10.23 -9.08
N CYS A 158 11.68 10.31 -8.15
CA CYS A 158 10.28 10.43 -8.51
C CYS A 158 9.96 11.84 -9.04
N GLY A 159 8.96 11.91 -9.91
CA GLY A 159 8.30 13.16 -10.24
C GLY A 159 7.41 13.66 -9.09
N GLY A 160 6.68 14.75 -9.35
CA GLY A 160 5.77 15.36 -8.38
C GLY A 160 6.39 16.51 -7.58
N VAL A 161 5.82 16.86 -6.42
CA VAL A 161 6.37 17.91 -5.53
C VAL A 161 7.50 17.39 -4.64
N TYR A 162 7.49 16.11 -4.29
CA TYR A 162 8.56 15.45 -3.52
C TYR A 162 9.68 14.95 -4.46
N LYS A 163 10.26 15.85 -5.26
CA LYS A 163 11.31 15.56 -6.27
C LYS A 163 12.66 15.12 -5.69
N SER A 164 12.75 14.90 -4.39
CA SER A 164 13.97 14.44 -3.76
C SER A 164 14.21 12.97 -4.08
N SER A 165 15.47 12.57 -4.16
CA SER A 165 15.85 11.16 -4.06
C SER A 165 15.12 10.58 -2.83
N ALA A 166 14.53 9.40 -2.95
CA ALA A 166 14.23 8.60 -1.77
C ALA A 166 15.47 8.62 -0.85
N PRO A 167 15.33 8.66 0.48
CA PRO A 167 16.45 8.91 1.42
C PRO A 167 17.65 7.96 1.30
N SER A 168 17.56 6.92 0.46
CA SER A 168 18.45 5.77 0.44
C SER A 168 18.18 4.83 -0.74
N SER A 169 19.17 4.01 -1.08
CA SER A 169 18.95 2.80 -1.89
C SER A 169 18.04 1.82 -1.14
N SER A 170 16.85 1.55 -1.69
CA SER A 170 16.01 0.40 -1.33
C SER A 170 15.79 -0.46 -2.57
N LYS A 171 15.58 -1.76 -2.35
CA LYS A 171 15.12 -2.71 -3.37
C LYS A 171 13.59 -2.70 -3.56
N ASN A 172 12.90 -1.96 -2.69
CA ASN A 172 11.46 -1.76 -2.67
C ASN A 172 11.12 -0.34 -3.18
N HIS A 173 9.84 -0.06 -3.38
CA HIS A 173 9.38 1.31 -3.58
C HIS A 173 9.51 2.10 -2.28
N VAL A 174 9.89 3.37 -2.38
CA VAL A 174 9.94 4.29 -1.23
C VAL A 174 8.85 5.32 -1.40
N ALA A 175 7.93 5.34 -0.45
CA ALA A 175 6.72 6.15 -0.43
C ALA A 175 6.74 7.16 0.72
N LYS A 176 5.92 8.20 0.60
CA LYS A 176 5.78 9.29 1.55
C LYS A 176 4.42 9.20 2.25
N CYS A 177 4.44 9.15 3.57
CA CYS A 177 3.24 9.27 4.40
C CYS A 177 2.68 10.70 4.31
N GLY A 178 1.36 10.81 4.18
CA GLY A 178 0.68 12.09 3.94
C GLY A 178 0.55 12.50 2.48
N ALA A 179 0.82 11.59 1.53
CA ALA A 179 0.98 11.91 0.11
C ALA A 179 0.24 10.91 -0.81
N VAL A 180 0.09 11.28 -2.08
CA VAL A 180 -0.26 10.37 -3.18
C VAL A 180 1.04 9.80 -3.75
N ASN A 181 1.19 8.49 -3.67
CA ASN A 181 2.35 7.73 -4.11
C ASN A 181 1.97 6.86 -5.29
N VAL A 182 2.65 7.03 -6.42
CA VAL A 182 2.33 6.34 -7.68
C VAL A 182 3.56 5.59 -8.14
N PHE A 183 3.38 4.30 -8.42
CA PHE A 183 4.42 3.38 -8.83
C PHE A 183 3.98 2.56 -10.04
N GLU A 184 4.94 1.96 -10.74
CA GLU A 184 4.71 0.98 -11.78
C GLU A 184 5.40 -0.33 -11.37
N TRP A 185 4.68 -1.43 -11.49
CA TRP A 185 5.11 -2.75 -11.01
C TRP A 185 6.51 -3.12 -11.53
N GLY A 186 7.41 -3.41 -10.60
CA GLY A 186 8.78 -3.84 -10.90
C GLY A 186 9.65 -2.75 -11.55
N ARG A 187 9.27 -1.47 -11.46
CA ARG A 187 10.02 -0.37 -12.06
C ARG A 187 10.48 0.66 -11.03
N GLY A 188 11.78 0.91 -11.02
CA GLY A 188 12.36 2.00 -10.22
C GLY A 188 12.25 3.38 -10.87
N ASP A 189 11.93 3.45 -12.15
CA ASP A 189 11.62 4.67 -12.89
C ASP A 189 10.11 4.92 -12.98
N GLY A 190 9.71 6.17 -13.20
CA GLY A 190 8.30 6.50 -13.43
C GLY A 190 7.43 6.68 -12.18
N CYS A 191 8.01 6.75 -10.97
CA CYS A 191 7.27 7.07 -9.76
C CYS A 191 6.87 8.55 -9.68
N ILE A 192 5.72 8.85 -9.07
CA ILE A 192 5.24 10.22 -8.80
C ILE A 192 4.82 10.29 -7.34
N ILE A 193 5.29 11.30 -6.61
CA ILE A 193 4.91 11.54 -5.22
C ILE A 193 4.46 12.99 -5.06
N ASN A 194 3.17 13.18 -4.74
CA ASN A 194 2.52 14.48 -4.63
C ASN A 194 1.81 14.66 -3.30
N ASP A 195 1.52 15.90 -2.94
CA ASP A 195 0.52 16.20 -1.92
C ASP A 195 -0.85 15.63 -2.34
N ILE A 196 -1.71 15.41 -1.34
CA ILE A 196 -3.08 14.90 -1.49
C ILE A 196 -4.01 15.91 -2.17
#